data_AF-A0A538NZV6-F1
#
_entry.id   AF-A0A538NZV6-F1
#
_cell.length_a   1.000
_cell.length_b   1.000
_cell.length_c   1.000
_cell.angle_alpha   90.00
_cell.angle_beta   90.00
_cell.angle_gamma   90.00
#
_symmetry.space_group_name_H-M   'P 1'
#
loop_
_entity.id
_entity.type
_entity.pdbx_description
1 polymer ?
#
loop_
_entity_poly.entity_id
_entity_poly.type
_entity_poly.pdbx_seq_one_letter_code
_entity_poly.pdbx_strand_id
1 'polypeptide(L)' 'MNAEFIAMLDYLERERGIKREILLEAVSNALLSASKKSVGASRDLRIDINPKTGEIRALANLVVVDHVG' A
#
# COMPACT_ATOMS: atom_id res chain seq x y z
N MET A 1 1.76 10.23 13.37
CA MET A 1 0.87 9.28 12.67
C MET A 1 1.58 8.02 12.19
N ASN A 2 2.65 8.06 11.38
CA ASN A 2 3.28 6.81 10.91
C ASN A 2 3.95 5.95 12.00
N ALA A 3 4.38 6.55 13.11
CA ALA A 3 4.98 5.80 14.23
C ALA A 3 4.01 4.80 14.88
N GLU A 4 2.72 5.13 14.98
CA GLU A 4 1.70 4.23 15.54
C GLU A 4 1.42 3.04 14.63
N PHE A 5 1.40 3.29 13.31
CA PHE A 5 1.25 2.22 12.32
C PHE A 5 2.40 1.22 12.41
N ILE A 6 3.64 1.69 12.48
CA ILE A 6 4.82 0.82 12.61
C ILE A 6 4.80 0.04 13.92
N ALA A 7 4.47 0.69 15.04
CA ALA A 7 4.35 0.03 16.35
C ALA A 7 3.25 -1.04 16.35
N MET A 8 2.14 -0.81 15.64
CA MET A 8 1.06 -1.80 15.50
C MET A 8 1.50 -3.01 14.67
N LEU A 9 2.28 -2.80 13.60
CA LEU A 9 2.88 -3.89 12.83
C LEU A 9 3.85 -4.71 13.70
N ASP A 10 4.70 -4.05 14.51
CA ASP A 10 5.61 -4.72 15.45
C ASP A 10 4.85 -5.56 16.48
N TYR A 11 3.75 -5.01 17.02
CA TYR A 11 2.90 -5.70 17.96
C TYR A 11 2.28 -6.96 17.34
N LEU A 12 1.72 -6.86 16.14
CA LEU A 12 1.12 -8.01 15.45
C LEU A 12 2.16 -9.08 15.10
N GLU A 13 3.37 -8.66 14.71
CA GLU A 13 4.47 -9.60 14.43
C GLU A 13 4.89 -10.37 15.69
N ARG A 14 5.00 -9.68 16.84
CA ARG A 14 5.40 -10.29 18.11
C ARG A 14 4.30 -11.14 18.75
N GLU A 15 3.08 -10.61 18.84
CA GLU A 15 1.99 -11.25 19.61
C GLU A 15 1.21 -12.27 18.80
N ARG A 16 1.12 -12.09 17.48
CA ARG A 16 0.37 -12.99 16.59
C ARG A 16 1.28 -13.84 15.71
N GLY A 17 2.59 -13.60 15.73
CA GLY A 17 3.56 -14.33 14.90
C GLY A 17 3.39 -14.08 13.40
N ILE A 18 2.70 -13.01 13.01
CA ILE A 18 2.42 -12.72 11.60
C ILE A 18 3.60 -11.96 11.04
N LYS A 19 4.28 -12.53 10.04
CA LYS A 19 5.40 -11.85 9.38
C LYS A 19 4.98 -10.47 8.90
N ARG A 20 5.82 -9.47 9.17
CA ARG A 20 5.58 -8.09 8.76
C ARG A 20 5.28 -7.93 7.27
N GLU A 21 5.93 -8.74 6.43
CA GLU A 21 5.72 -8.79 4.98
C GLU A 21 4.23 -9.02 4.62
N ILE A 22 3.59 -9.99 5.30
CA ILE A 22 2.18 -10.37 5.08
C ILE A 22 1.26 -9.22 5.52
N LEU A 23 1.56 -8.58 6.65
CA LEU A 23 0.78 -7.45 7.15
C LEU A 23 0.85 -6.26 6.18
N LEU A 24 2.04 -5.94 5.68
CA LEU A 24 2.24 -4.87 4.71
C LEU A 24 1.52 -5.15 3.39
N GLU A 25 1.56 -6.39 2.90
CA GLU A 25 0.82 -6.80 1.72
C GLU A 25 -0.70 -6.67 1.91
N ALA A 26 -1.21 -7.14 3.05
CA ALA A 26 -2.63 -7.04 3.37
C ALA A 26 -3.10 -5.58 3.43
N VAL A 27 -2.32 -4.70 4.09
CA VAL A 27 -2.62 -3.27 4.17
C VAL A 27 -2.55 -2.62 2.79
N SER A 28 -1.53 -2.94 1.99
CA SER A 28 -1.38 -2.44 0.62
C SER A 28 -2.59 -2.79 -0.25
N ASN A 29 -3.04 -4.06 -0.20
CA ASN A 29 -4.22 -4.53 -0.94
C ASN A 29 -5.52 -3.87 -0.46
N ALA A 30 -5.68 -3.67 0.85
CA ALA A 30 -6.85 -2.99 1.41
C ALA A 30 -6.92 -1.53 0.94
N LEU A 31 -5.79 -0.81 0.97
CA LEU A 31 -5.68 0.57 0.49
C LEU A 31 -5.91 0.67 -1.02
N LEU A 32 -5.35 -0.27 -1.79
CA LEU A 32 -5.59 -0.34 -3.24
C LEU A 32 -7.08 -0.55 -3.56
N SER A 33 -7.74 -1.43 -2.83
CA SER A 33 -9.18 -1.67 -2.99
C SER A 33 -10.01 -0.43 -2.65
N ALA A 34 -9.64 0.29 -1.59
CA ALA A 34 -10.27 1.55 -1.23
C ALA A 34 -10.03 2.64 -2.28
N SER A 35 -8.81 2.76 -2.81
CA SER A 35 -8.46 3.78 -3.81
C SER A 35 -9.12 3.54 -5.16
N LYS A 36 -9.38 2.30 -5.55
CA LYS A 36 -10.12 1.99 -6.80
C LYS A 36 -11.51 2.64 -6.85
N LYS A 37 -12.14 2.89 -5.70
CA LYS A 37 -13.46 3.55 -5.62
C LYS A 37 -13.39 5.05 -5.92
N SER A 38 -12.25 5.70 -5.69
CA SER A 38 -12.11 7.16 -5.81
C SER A 38 -11.42 7.63 -7.10
N VAL A 39 -10.50 6.85 -7.67
CA VAL A 39 -9.60 7.31 -8.76
C VAL A 39 -10.04 6.82 -10.16
N GLY A 40 -11.16 6.10 -10.26
CA GLY A 40 -11.67 5.51 -11.50
C GLY A 40 -11.03 4.14 -11.77
N ALA A 41 -11.85 3.18 -12.20
CA ALA A 41 -11.51 1.75 -12.25
C ALA A 41 -10.38 1.37 -13.22
N SER A 42 -9.94 2.28 -14.09
CA SER A 42 -9.09 1.96 -15.25
C SER A 42 -7.63 2.36 -15.11
N ARG A 43 -7.20 2.93 -13.98
CA ARG A 43 -5.78 3.22 -13.73
C ARG A 43 -5.15 2.08 -12.94
N ASP A 44 -4.07 1.52 -13.49
CA ASP A 44 -3.25 0.56 -12.76
C ASP A 44 -2.57 1.27 -11.60
N LEU A 45 -3.12 1.08 -10.41
CA LEU A 45 -2.65 1.72 -9.18
C LEU A 45 -1.86 0.71 -8.36
N ARG A 46 -0.77 1.17 -7.78
CA ARG A 46 0.02 0.46 -6.80
C ARG A 46 0.13 1.28 -5.53
N ILE A 47 0.03 0.60 -4.39
CA ILE A 47 0.36 1.18 -3.09
C ILE A 47 1.76 0.73 -2.72
N ASP A 48 2.63 1.69 -2.45
CA ASP A 48 3.97 1.48 -1.92
C ASP A 48 4.00 1.88 -0.45
N ILE A 49 4.55 1.00 0.39
CA ILE A 49 4.67 1.25 1.84
C ILE A 49 6.12 1.05 2.22
N ASN A 50 6.74 2.11 2.77
CA ASN A 50 8.07 2.01 3.33
C ASN A 50 8.01 1.25 4.67
N PRO A 51 8.61 0.05 4.77
CA PRO A 51 8.50 -0.80 5.96
C PRO A 51 9.21 -0.23 7.19
N LYS A 52 10.14 0.72 7.01
CA LYS A 52 10.90 1.35 8.11
C LYS A 52 10.23 2.60 8.63
N THR A 53 9.70 3.44 7.73
CA THR A 53 9.15 4.76 8.08
C THR A 53 7.63 4.78 8.16
N GLY A 54 6.96 3.76 7.61
CA GLY A 54 5.50 3.72 7.47
C GLY A 54 4.97 4.71 6.44
N GLU A 55 5.82 5.29 5.59
CA GLU A 55 5.38 6.18 4.52
C GLU A 55 4.58 5.38 3.47
N ILE A 56 3.41 5.89 3.08
CA ILE A 56 2.51 5.25 2.12
C ILE A 56 2.36 6.16 0.91
N ARG A 57 2.52 5.60 -0.29
CA ARG A 57 2.36 6.31 -1.56
C ARG A 57 1.44 5.53 -2.50
N ALA A 58 0.46 6.20 -3.08
CA ALA A 58 -0.34 5.66 -4.18
C ALA A 58 0.25 6.15 -5.50
N LEU A 59 0.67 5.22 -6.35
CA LEU A 59 1.32 5.50 -7.62
C LEU A 59 0.50 4.90 -8.76
N ALA A 60 0.32 5.65 -9.84
CA ALA A 60 -0.26 5.12 -11.06
C ALA A 60 0.86 4.61 -11.97
N ASN A 61 0.77 3.35 -12.38
CA ASN A 61 1.59 2.84 -13.46
C ASN A 61 1.00 3.35 -14.77
N LEU A 62 1.81 4.09 -15.51
CA LEU A 62 1.45 4.60 -16.83
C LEU A 62 2.23 3.83 -17.89
N VAL A 63 1.55 3.48 -18.97
CA VAL A 63 2.20 2.94 -20.15
C VAL A 63 2.67 4.12 -21.00
N VAL A 64 3.97 4.15 -21.32
CA VAL A 64 4.53 5.15 -22.22
C VAL A 64 4.09 4.80 -23.65
N VAL A 65 3.44 5.75 -24.31
CA VAL A 65 2.94 5.61 -25.69
C VAL A 65 3.30 6.86 -26.49
N ASP A 66 3.53 6.69 -27.79
CA ASP A 66 3.85 7.81 -28.69
C ASP A 66 2.65 8.76 -28.89
N HIS A 67 1.44 8.22 -28.81
CA HIS A 67 0.19 9.00 -28.93
C HIS A 67 -0.83 8.54 -27.88
N VAL A 68 -1.33 9.50 -27.08
CA VAL A 68 -2.53 9.35 -26.26
C VAL A 68 -3.73 9.85 -27.07
N GLY A 69 -4.70 8.94 -27.30
CA GLY A 69 -5.94 9.24 -28.02
C GLY A 69 -7.00 9.92 -27.17
#